data_AF-X0SPL4-F1
#
_entry.id   AF-X0SPL4-F1
#
_cell.length_a   1.000
_cell.length_b   1.000
_cell.length_c   1.000
_cell.angle_alpha   90.00
_cell.angle_beta   90.00
_cell.angle_gamma   90.00
#
_symmetry.space_group_name_H-M   'P 1'
#
loop_
_entity.id
_entity.type
_entity.pdbx_description
1 polymer ?
#
loop_
_entity_poly.entity_id
_entity_poly.type
_entity_poly.pdbx_seq_one_letter_code
_entity_poly.pdbx_strand_id
1 'polypeptide(L)'
;RRFLDNKFICQEQVIQRKIKRLSRVVQSLKSIIIEQHTHVESTQKKIHEQTSYKNHTIELATKQSLLQKEIIGIEAQRTQTQKSITELQNLHTKQKEDSIQYEKAELSLLHGEIRYKEIKACMQSYEKEAKELGYNATDHKAKEAQKESLKHTIEKQKAIADQLPLQNERKKQILDLCNQLRTLTHQRNALEKKTLHVKKIDAQIHILQNELLKIEQSFTIAQTEKEQLLQNKGSITTQYKKIEIYKEKHKKIRKEIQQKNSEQTELNTIAHTMSKDGIQALLIESVIPEIESEANELLSRLTNNQTQVMIESLKDLKNGGTRETLDIFISDSLGLRPYELFSGGETFRIDFALRIAISKLV
;
A
#
# COMPACT_ATOMS: atom_id res chain seq x y z
N ARG A 1 13.63 -56.90 16.02
CA ARG A 1 12.96 -55.93 16.93
C ARG A 1 13.58 -54.53 16.82
N ARG A 2 14.82 -54.29 17.25
CA ARG A 2 15.50 -52.96 17.17
C ARG A 2 15.49 -52.24 15.80
N PHE A 3 15.57 -52.96 14.68
CA PHE A 3 15.55 -52.33 13.34
C PHE A 3 14.17 -51.79 12.95
N LEU A 4 13.09 -52.49 13.33
CA LEU A 4 11.72 -52.05 13.06
C LEU A 4 11.35 -50.88 13.98
N ASP A 5 11.78 -50.91 15.25
CA ASP A 5 11.56 -49.79 16.19
C ASP A 5 12.19 -48.49 15.70
N ASN A 6 13.45 -48.53 15.24
CA ASN A 6 14.11 -47.34 14.69
C ASN A 6 13.45 -46.83 13.39
N LYS A 7 12.91 -47.72 12.55
CA LYS A 7 12.21 -47.35 11.33
C LYS A 7 10.85 -46.69 11.63
N PHE A 8 10.11 -47.20 12.62
CA PHE A 8 8.85 -46.61 13.07
C PHE A 8 9.06 -45.26 13.76
N ILE A 9 10.07 -45.13 14.62
CA ILE A 9 10.43 -43.84 15.25
C ILE A 9 10.79 -42.78 14.18
N CYS A 10 11.54 -43.17 13.14
CA CYS A 10 11.90 -42.26 12.07
C CYS A 10 10.68 -41.85 11.22
N GLN A 11 9.77 -42.78 10.91
CA GLN A 11 8.52 -42.48 10.22
C GLN A 11 7.60 -41.58 11.05
N GLU A 12 7.50 -41.82 12.36
CA GLU A 12 6.71 -41.02 13.29
C GLU A 12 7.24 -39.58 13.39
N GLN A 13 8.56 -39.39 13.43
CA GLN A 13 9.18 -38.07 13.40
C GLN A 13 8.93 -37.32 12.08
N VAL A 14 8.94 -38.02 10.94
CA VAL A 14 8.63 -37.42 9.62
C VAL A 14 7.16 -37.01 9.54
N ILE A 15 6.25 -37.85 10.04
CA ILE A 15 4.82 -37.56 10.08
C ILE A 15 4.53 -36.39 11.04
N GLN A 16 5.13 -36.37 12.23
CA GLN A 16 4.99 -35.23 13.15
C GLN A 16 5.51 -33.92 12.56
N ARG A 17 6.64 -33.95 11.83
CA ARG A 17 7.15 -32.75 11.13
C ARG A 17 6.21 -32.27 10.04
N LYS A 18 5.60 -33.19 9.27
CA LYS A 18 4.58 -32.86 8.26
C LYS A 18 3.33 -32.26 8.91
N ILE A 19 2.84 -32.84 10.01
CA ILE A 19 1.69 -32.33 10.77
C ILE A 19 1.98 -30.93 11.32
N LYS A 20 3.14 -30.70 11.96
CA LYS A 20 3.53 -29.37 12.46
C LYS A 20 3.62 -28.32 11.35
N ARG A 21 4.11 -28.71 10.17
CA ARG A 21 4.19 -27.82 9.01
C ARG A 21 2.81 -27.49 8.45
N LEU A 22 1.94 -28.49 8.33
CA LEU A 22 0.56 -28.31 7.89
C LEU A 22 -0.26 -27.48 8.88
N SER A 23 -0.10 -27.69 10.20
CA SER A 23 -0.83 -26.89 11.19
C SER A 23 -0.45 -25.41 11.14
N ARG A 24 0.84 -25.10 10.96
CA ARG A 24 1.30 -23.71 10.77
C ARG A 24 0.74 -23.07 9.50
N VAL A 25 0.72 -23.83 8.40
CA VAL A 25 0.17 -23.35 7.12
C VAL A 25 -1.34 -23.12 7.22
N VAL A 26 -2.07 -24.02 7.89
CA VAL A 26 -3.51 -23.87 8.14
C VAL A 26 -3.79 -22.68 9.05
N GLN A 27 -2.99 -22.44 10.09
CA GLN A 27 -3.12 -21.24 10.92
C GLN A 27 -2.86 -19.95 10.13
N SER A 28 -1.83 -19.91 9.28
CA SER A 28 -1.56 -18.74 8.43
C SER A 28 -2.64 -18.53 7.36
N LEU A 29 -3.19 -19.60 6.78
CA LEU A 29 -4.29 -19.50 5.82
C LEU A 29 -5.58 -19.04 6.50
N LYS A 30 -5.85 -19.53 7.72
CA LYS A 30 -7.01 -19.09 8.51
C LYS A 30 -6.95 -17.60 8.81
N SER A 31 -5.79 -17.06 9.20
CA SER A 31 -5.64 -15.62 9.44
C SER A 31 -5.83 -14.81 8.16
N ILE A 32 -5.23 -15.25 7.04
CA ILE A 32 -5.37 -14.57 5.74
C ILE A 32 -6.82 -14.59 5.25
N ILE A 33 -7.52 -15.71 5.39
CA ILE A 33 -8.93 -15.83 4.97
C ILE A 33 -9.84 -14.96 5.83
N ILE A 34 -9.59 -14.87 7.15
CA ILE A 34 -10.34 -13.99 8.04
C ILE A 34 -10.13 -12.52 7.66
N GLU A 35 -8.89 -12.11 7.40
CA GLU A 35 -8.57 -10.75 6.93
C GLU A 35 -9.20 -10.44 5.56
N GLN A 36 -9.15 -11.39 4.62
CA GLN A 36 -9.77 -11.21 3.32
C GLN A 36 -11.30 -11.13 3.44
N HIS A 37 -11.91 -11.92 4.31
CA HIS A 37 -13.36 -11.91 4.50
C HIS A 37 -13.85 -10.62 5.14
N THR A 38 -13.14 -10.08 6.14
CA THR A 38 -13.47 -8.78 6.74
C THR A 38 -13.28 -7.63 5.74
N HIS A 39 -12.26 -7.73 4.88
CA HIS A 39 -12.05 -6.76 3.80
C HIS A 39 -13.17 -6.82 2.75
N VAL A 40 -13.62 -8.02 2.36
CA VAL A 40 -14.76 -8.22 1.45
C VAL A 40 -16.07 -7.71 2.05
N GLU A 41 -16.34 -7.95 3.34
CA GLU A 41 -17.51 -7.38 4.01
C GLU A 41 -17.47 -5.85 4.06
N SER A 42 -16.30 -5.26 4.33
CA SER A 42 -16.14 -3.81 4.36
C SER A 42 -16.35 -3.17 2.99
N THR A 43 -15.89 -3.82 1.92
CA THR A 43 -16.06 -3.35 0.54
C THR A 43 -17.49 -3.55 0.05
N GLN A 44 -18.17 -4.65 0.42
CA GLN A 44 -19.60 -4.83 0.17
C GLN A 44 -20.46 -3.77 0.88
N LYS A 45 -20.13 -3.41 2.13
CA LYS A 45 -20.82 -2.30 2.83
C LYS A 45 -20.62 -0.96 2.12
N LYS A 46 -19.39 -0.65 1.69
CA LYS A 46 -19.09 0.58 0.91
C LYS A 46 -19.82 0.61 -0.45
N ILE A 47 -19.89 -0.52 -1.14
CA ILE A 47 -20.64 -0.65 -2.40
C ILE A 47 -22.14 -0.42 -2.13
N HIS A 48 -22.68 -1.04 -1.08
CA HIS A 48 -24.09 -0.86 -0.69
C HIS A 48 -24.42 0.61 -0.38
N GLU A 49 -23.56 1.28 0.39
CA GLU A 49 -23.64 2.71 0.67
C GLU A 49 -23.58 3.54 -0.63
N GLN A 50 -22.64 3.26 -1.54
CA GLN A 50 -22.57 3.95 -2.84
C GLN A 50 -23.81 3.75 -3.70
N THR A 51 -24.39 2.54 -3.74
CA THR A 51 -25.68 2.32 -4.42
C THR A 51 -26.82 3.09 -3.78
N SER A 52 -26.84 3.19 -2.44
CA SER A 52 -27.83 4.01 -1.73
C SER A 52 -27.70 5.50 -2.09
N TYR A 53 -26.48 6.03 -2.10
CA TYR A 53 -26.21 7.40 -2.52
C TYR A 53 -26.62 7.65 -3.98
N LYS A 54 -26.32 6.71 -4.89
CA LYS A 54 -26.70 6.82 -6.30
C LYS A 54 -28.22 6.80 -6.50
N ASN A 55 -28.95 6.00 -5.73
CA ASN A 55 -30.41 5.99 -5.77
C ASN A 55 -30.99 7.29 -5.21
N HIS A 56 -30.39 7.83 -4.14
CA HIS A 56 -30.82 9.09 -3.56
C HIS A 56 -30.57 10.29 -4.49
N THR A 57 -29.46 10.32 -5.24
CA THR A 57 -29.22 11.36 -6.24
C THR A 57 -30.19 11.29 -7.41
N ILE A 58 -30.59 10.08 -7.85
CA ILE A 58 -31.63 9.89 -8.86
C ILE A 58 -32.98 10.40 -8.33
N GLU A 59 -33.36 10.09 -7.08
CA GLU A 59 -34.57 10.61 -6.43
C GLU A 59 -34.58 12.14 -6.31
N LEU A 60 -33.44 12.75 -6.00
CA LEU A 60 -33.32 14.20 -5.92
C LEU A 60 -33.44 14.84 -7.32
N ALA A 61 -32.84 14.23 -8.34
CA ALA A 61 -32.96 14.70 -9.72
C ALA A 61 -34.40 14.61 -10.26
N THR A 62 -35.14 13.54 -9.92
CA THR A 62 -36.56 13.42 -10.30
C THR A 62 -37.44 14.43 -9.58
N LYS A 63 -37.20 14.67 -8.29
CA LYS A 63 -37.89 15.75 -7.53
C LYS A 63 -37.59 17.13 -8.07
N GLN A 64 -36.33 17.40 -8.46
CA GLN A 64 -35.95 18.67 -9.07
C GLN A 64 -36.66 18.88 -10.42
N SER A 65 -36.76 17.84 -11.25
CA SER A 65 -37.53 17.89 -12.51
C SER A 65 -39.02 18.16 -12.29
N LEU A 66 -39.64 17.55 -11.27
CA LEU A 66 -41.04 17.79 -10.92
C LEU A 66 -41.27 19.24 -10.46
N LEU A 67 -40.44 19.73 -9.54
CA LEU A 67 -40.50 21.13 -9.08
C LEU A 67 -40.30 22.12 -10.22
N GLN A 68 -39.42 21.82 -11.17
CA GLN A 68 -39.19 22.67 -12.34
C GLN A 68 -40.43 22.72 -13.25
N LYS A 69 -41.16 21.60 -13.41
CA LYS A 69 -42.45 21.59 -14.12
C LYS A 69 -43.53 22.38 -13.38
N GLU A 70 -43.60 22.29 -12.05
CA GLU A 70 -44.54 23.06 -11.24
C GLU A 70 -44.28 24.57 -11.35
N ILE A 71 -43.01 24.99 -11.32
CA ILE A 71 -42.63 26.40 -11.50
C ILE A 71 -43.09 26.91 -12.86
N ILE A 72 -42.85 26.16 -13.95
CA ILE A 72 -43.31 26.53 -15.30
C ILE A 72 -44.85 26.65 -15.34
N GLY A 73 -45.57 25.76 -14.66
CA GLY A 73 -47.04 25.83 -14.54
C GLY A 73 -47.54 27.07 -13.81
N ILE A 74 -46.89 27.43 -12.69
CA ILE A 74 -47.22 28.63 -11.92
C ILE A 74 -46.89 29.90 -12.71
N GLU A 75 -45.77 29.92 -13.45
CA GLU A 75 -45.41 31.03 -14.33
C GLU A 75 -46.43 31.21 -15.46
N ALA A 76 -46.89 30.13 -16.08
CA ALA A 76 -47.96 30.18 -17.08
C ALA A 76 -49.25 30.76 -16.49
N GLN A 77 -49.68 30.30 -15.31
CA GLN A 77 -50.84 30.88 -14.61
C GLN A 77 -50.65 32.36 -14.30
N ARG A 78 -49.47 32.77 -13.82
CA ARG A 78 -49.15 34.19 -13.55
C ARG A 78 -49.28 35.04 -14.81
N THR A 79 -48.80 34.56 -15.95
CA THR A 79 -48.94 35.29 -17.22
C THR A 79 -50.39 35.42 -17.68
N GLN A 80 -51.22 34.40 -17.45
CA GLN A 80 -52.64 34.44 -17.80
C GLN A 80 -53.44 35.40 -16.89
N THR A 81 -53.14 35.39 -15.59
CA THR A 81 -53.72 36.37 -14.65
C THR A 81 -53.27 37.78 -14.99
N GLN A 82 -52.00 37.99 -15.39
CA GLN A 82 -51.51 39.30 -15.81
C GLN A 82 -52.23 39.81 -17.05
N LYS A 83 -52.51 38.95 -18.05
CA LYS A 83 -53.32 39.29 -19.23
C LYS A 83 -54.75 39.70 -18.84
N SER A 84 -55.36 38.95 -17.92
CA SER A 84 -56.71 39.23 -17.42
C SER A 84 -56.77 40.58 -16.68
N ILE A 85 -55.72 40.92 -15.91
CA ILE A 85 -55.58 42.23 -15.25
C ILE A 85 -55.48 43.35 -16.28
N THR A 86 -54.68 43.19 -17.34
CA THR A 86 -54.57 44.20 -18.40
C THR A 86 -55.88 44.39 -19.17
N GLU A 87 -56.65 43.33 -19.40
CA GLU A 87 -57.98 43.42 -20.03
C GLU A 87 -58.97 44.19 -19.14
N LEU A 88 -58.99 43.92 -17.83
CA LEU A 88 -59.81 44.65 -16.86
C LEU A 88 -59.41 46.12 -16.75
N GLN A 89 -58.11 46.43 -16.82
CA GLN A 89 -57.60 47.81 -16.84
C GLN A 89 -58.09 48.56 -18.09
N ASN A 90 -58.06 47.91 -19.26
CA ASN A 90 -58.55 48.50 -20.52
C ASN A 90 -60.08 48.69 -20.53
N LEU A 91 -60.85 47.80 -19.88
CA LEU A 91 -62.28 47.99 -19.68
C LEU A 91 -62.57 49.17 -18.74
N HIS A 92 -61.80 49.31 -17.67
CA HIS A 92 -61.94 50.42 -16.72
C HIS A 92 -61.57 51.78 -17.36
N THR A 93 -60.60 51.84 -18.27
CA THR A 93 -60.31 53.07 -19.02
C THR A 93 -61.44 53.44 -19.97
N LYS A 94 -62.03 52.46 -20.69
CA LYS A 94 -63.21 52.70 -21.53
C LYS A 94 -64.42 53.18 -20.72
N GLN A 95 -64.67 52.58 -19.56
CA GLN A 95 -65.80 52.97 -18.69
C GLN A 95 -65.65 54.40 -18.14
N LYS A 96 -64.41 54.87 -17.90
CA LYS A 96 -64.13 56.28 -17.59
C LYS A 96 -64.39 57.21 -18.77
N GLU A 97 -64.06 56.80 -19.99
CA GLU A 97 -64.34 57.57 -21.21
C GLU A 97 -65.86 57.70 -21.47
N ASP A 98 -66.64 56.63 -21.21
CA ASP A 98 -68.10 56.64 -21.33
C ASP A 98 -68.78 57.51 -20.25
N SER A 99 -68.25 57.53 -19.02
CA SER A 99 -68.74 58.41 -17.94
C SER A 99 -68.55 59.89 -18.27
N ILE A 100 -67.46 60.25 -18.96
CA ILE A 100 -67.18 61.62 -19.41
C ILE A 100 -68.08 62.02 -20.60
N GLN A 101 -68.55 61.06 -21.39
CA GLN A 101 -69.55 61.31 -22.45
C GLN A 101 -70.97 61.51 -21.88
N TYR A 102 -71.32 60.83 -20.78
CA TYR A 102 -72.60 61.01 -20.09
C TYR A 102 -72.70 62.37 -19.35
N GLU A 103 -71.62 62.82 -18.70
CA GLU A 103 -71.56 64.15 -18.07
C GLU A 103 -71.67 65.31 -19.09
N LYS A 104 -71.32 65.06 -20.36
CA LYS A 104 -71.51 66.01 -21.48
C LYS A 104 -72.93 66.02 -22.06
N ALA A 105 -73.78 65.04 -21.73
CA ALA A 105 -75.17 64.96 -22.22
C ALA A 105 -76.19 65.56 -21.23
N GLU A 106 -75.84 65.71 -19.94
CA GLU A 106 -76.73 66.24 -18.89
C GLU A 106 -76.67 67.77 -18.75
N LEU A 107 -75.76 68.44 -19.47
CA LEU A 107 -75.59 69.91 -19.51
C LEU A 107 -76.16 70.56 -20.78
N SER A 108 -77.35 70.14 -21.22
CA SER A 108 -78.05 70.75 -22.36
C SER A 108 -79.57 70.88 -22.21
N LEU A 109 -80.08 71.02 -20.99
CA LEU A 109 -81.49 71.36 -20.78
C LEU A 109 -81.75 72.17 -19.49
N LEU A 110 -81.38 73.46 -19.50
CA LEU A 110 -82.02 74.45 -18.62
C LEU A 110 -81.99 75.84 -19.26
N HIS A 111 -82.74 75.98 -20.36
CA HIS A 111 -83.10 77.29 -20.90
C HIS A 111 -84.29 77.85 -20.11
N GLY A 112 -84.22 79.15 -19.85
CA GLY A 112 -85.41 79.97 -19.74
C GLY A 112 -85.73 80.48 -18.36
N GLU A 113 -84.83 81.29 -17.81
CA GLU A 113 -85.24 82.49 -17.09
C GLU A 113 -86.35 83.19 -17.88
N ILE A 114 -87.58 83.22 -17.33
CA ILE A 114 -88.63 84.24 -17.41
C ILE A 114 -89.86 83.60 -16.74
N ARG A 115 -89.94 83.67 -15.40
CA ARG A 115 -91.20 83.54 -14.62
C ARG A 115 -91.08 83.89 -13.13
N TYR A 116 -90.00 84.56 -12.73
CA TYR A 116 -89.74 84.91 -11.33
C TYR A 116 -90.52 86.16 -10.83
N LYS A 117 -91.28 86.83 -11.70
CA LYS A 117 -92.13 87.97 -11.33
C LYS A 117 -93.62 87.65 -11.18
N GLU A 118 -94.10 86.53 -11.75
CA GLU A 118 -95.50 86.07 -11.63
C GLU A 118 -95.69 85.11 -10.43
N ILE A 119 -94.67 84.31 -10.10
CA ILE A 119 -94.69 83.39 -8.95
C ILE A 119 -94.71 84.13 -7.61
N LYS A 120 -94.12 85.33 -7.54
CA LYS A 120 -94.11 86.14 -6.30
C LYS A 120 -95.50 86.70 -5.94
N ALA A 121 -96.37 86.91 -6.93
CA ALA A 121 -97.76 87.32 -6.70
C ALA A 121 -98.67 86.13 -6.34
N CYS A 122 -98.39 84.94 -6.88
CA CYS A 122 -99.11 83.70 -6.57
C CYS A 122 -98.73 83.14 -5.18
N MET A 123 -97.48 83.32 -4.73
CA MET A 123 -97.08 82.95 -3.37
C MET A 123 -97.82 83.74 -2.28
N GLN A 124 -98.17 85.00 -2.53
CA GLN A 124 -98.93 85.82 -1.57
C GLN A 124 -100.41 85.41 -1.45
N SER A 125 -101.02 84.85 -2.51
CA SER A 125 -102.38 84.29 -2.42
C SER A 125 -102.40 82.94 -1.69
N TYR A 126 -101.40 82.08 -1.93
CA TYR A 126 -101.27 80.81 -1.22
C TYR A 126 -100.85 80.96 0.26
N GLU A 127 -100.13 82.02 0.63
CA GLU A 127 -99.86 82.33 2.06
C GLU A 127 -101.12 82.73 2.84
N LYS A 128 -102.14 83.28 2.17
CA LYS A 128 -103.45 83.57 2.79
C LYS A 128 -104.30 82.31 2.94
N GLU A 129 -104.33 81.43 1.93
CA GLU A 129 -105.05 80.14 2.00
C GLU A 129 -104.40 79.15 2.99
N ALA A 130 -103.07 79.18 3.16
CA ALA A 130 -102.37 78.31 4.13
C ALA A 130 -102.70 78.63 5.60
N LYS A 131 -103.13 79.86 5.91
CA LYS A 131 -103.55 80.26 7.26
C LYS A 131 -104.97 79.81 7.63
N GLU A 132 -105.85 79.60 6.65
CA GLU A 132 -107.22 79.10 6.88
C GLU A 132 -107.28 77.57 7.08
N LEU A 133 -106.25 76.84 6.62
CA LEU A 133 -106.19 75.37 6.65
C LEU A 133 -105.44 74.76 7.86
N GLY A 134 -104.98 75.56 8.83
CA GLY A 134 -104.31 75.04 10.03
C GLY A 134 -102.98 74.31 9.75
N TYR A 135 -102.31 74.64 8.66
CA TYR A 135 -101.02 74.06 8.29
C TYR A 135 -99.90 74.57 9.21
N ASN A 136 -99.46 73.71 10.14
CA ASN A 136 -98.36 74.04 11.04
C ASN A 136 -97.02 73.65 10.40
N ALA A 137 -96.36 74.62 9.76
CA ALA A 137 -95.08 74.42 9.07
C ALA A 137 -93.95 73.93 9.99
N THR A 138 -94.05 74.13 11.30
CA THR A 138 -93.06 73.65 12.28
C THR A 138 -93.19 72.16 12.55
N ASP A 139 -94.41 71.61 12.63
CA ASP A 139 -94.64 70.17 12.83
C ASP A 139 -94.27 69.35 11.60
N HIS A 140 -94.51 69.87 10.39
CA HIS A 140 -94.06 69.21 9.15
C HIS A 140 -92.53 69.16 9.07
N LYS A 141 -91.84 70.29 9.35
CA LYS A 141 -90.38 70.34 9.40
C LYS A 141 -89.79 69.43 10.48
N ALA A 142 -90.45 69.31 11.64
CA ALA A 142 -90.02 68.40 12.70
C ALA A 142 -90.16 66.92 12.28
N LYS A 143 -91.26 66.56 11.60
CA LYS A 143 -91.46 65.20 11.07
C LYS A 143 -90.56 64.87 9.88
N GLU A 144 -90.25 65.84 9.01
CA GLU A 144 -89.25 65.67 7.95
C GLU A 144 -87.84 65.50 8.52
N ALA A 145 -87.44 66.31 9.50
CA ALA A 145 -86.15 66.15 10.19
C ALA A 145 -86.04 64.78 10.89
N GLN A 146 -87.13 64.30 11.51
CA GLN A 146 -87.19 62.95 12.05
C GLN A 146 -87.04 61.88 10.95
N LYS A 147 -87.74 62.03 9.82
CA LYS A 147 -87.64 61.11 8.67
C LYS A 147 -86.23 61.07 8.07
N GLU A 148 -85.57 62.21 7.92
CA GLU A 148 -84.19 62.30 7.45
C GLU A 148 -83.20 61.67 8.44
N SER A 149 -83.37 61.92 9.74
CA SER A 149 -82.53 61.30 10.78
C SER A 149 -82.69 59.77 10.82
N LEU A 150 -83.93 59.27 10.66
CA LEU A 150 -84.24 57.84 10.55
C LEU A 150 -83.64 57.24 9.28
N LYS A 151 -83.76 57.93 8.13
CA LYS A 151 -83.18 57.48 6.85
C LYS A 151 -81.65 57.36 6.95
N HIS A 152 -80.98 58.36 7.50
CA HIS A 152 -79.53 58.33 7.72
C HIS A 152 -79.11 57.24 8.72
N THR A 153 -79.92 56.95 9.74
CA THR A 153 -79.66 55.85 10.68
C THR A 153 -79.81 54.49 10.01
N ILE A 154 -80.81 54.32 9.13
CA ILE A 154 -81.00 53.10 8.33
C ILE A 154 -79.86 52.92 7.32
N GLU A 155 -79.42 54.00 6.66
CA GLU A 155 -78.28 53.96 5.73
C GLU A 155 -76.98 53.56 6.45
N LYS A 156 -76.73 54.09 7.66
CA LYS A 156 -75.62 53.65 8.51
C LYS A 156 -75.73 52.19 8.92
N GLN A 157 -76.92 51.72 9.30
CA GLN A 157 -77.13 50.31 9.66
C GLN A 157 -76.91 49.38 8.46
N LYS A 158 -77.37 49.76 7.25
CA LYS A 158 -77.09 49.02 6.01
C LYS A 158 -75.61 48.98 5.69
N ALA A 159 -74.90 50.11 5.79
CA ALA A 159 -73.45 50.15 5.57
C ALA A 159 -72.67 49.27 6.55
N ILE A 160 -73.09 49.19 7.82
CA ILE A 160 -72.50 48.27 8.80
C ILE A 160 -72.84 46.80 8.47
N ALA A 161 -74.08 46.52 8.07
CA ALA A 161 -74.51 45.18 7.68
C ALA A 161 -73.73 44.66 6.45
N ASP A 162 -73.46 45.51 5.47
CA ASP A 162 -72.67 45.19 4.26
C ASP A 162 -71.17 44.99 4.57
N GLN A 163 -70.63 45.67 5.60
CA GLN A 163 -69.23 45.51 6.02
C GLN A 163 -68.97 44.26 6.88
N LEU A 164 -69.97 43.75 7.59
CA LEU A 164 -69.87 42.56 8.43
C LEU A 164 -69.42 41.28 7.69
N PRO A 165 -69.97 40.91 6.51
CA PRO A 165 -69.48 39.75 5.76
C PRO A 165 -68.04 39.93 5.27
N LEU A 166 -67.67 41.15 4.86
CA LEU A 166 -66.31 41.47 4.41
C LEU A 166 -65.29 41.35 5.55
N GLN A 167 -65.64 41.75 6.78
CA GLN A 167 -64.79 41.51 7.96
C GLN A 167 -64.64 40.02 8.27
N ASN A 168 -65.71 39.24 8.17
CA ASN A 168 -65.66 37.80 8.40
C ASN A 168 -64.79 37.08 7.36
N GLU A 169 -64.83 37.51 6.11
CA GLU A 169 -63.95 36.99 5.05
C GLU A 169 -62.48 37.33 5.32
N ARG A 170 -62.17 38.59 5.68
CA ARG A 170 -60.80 39.00 6.08
C ARG A 170 -60.29 38.19 7.27
N LYS A 171 -61.14 37.94 8.27
CA LYS A 171 -60.77 37.11 9.44
C LYS A 171 -60.43 35.68 9.02
N LYS A 172 -61.18 35.07 8.11
CA LYS A 172 -60.87 33.74 7.54
C LYS A 172 -59.54 33.74 6.80
N GLN A 173 -59.31 34.74 5.93
CA GLN A 173 -58.05 34.87 5.20
C GLN A 173 -56.84 35.05 6.13
N ILE A 174 -56.98 35.85 7.20
CA ILE A 174 -55.92 36.03 8.20
C ILE A 174 -55.63 34.70 8.92
N LEU A 175 -56.67 33.94 9.30
CA LEU A 175 -56.49 32.64 9.95
C LEU A 175 -55.79 31.64 9.03
N ASP A 176 -56.14 31.60 7.74
CA ASP A 176 -55.48 30.74 6.75
C ASP A 176 -54.01 31.13 6.56
N LEU A 177 -53.70 32.43 6.47
CA LEU A 177 -52.32 32.93 6.40
C LEU A 177 -51.54 32.58 7.68
N CYS A 178 -52.14 32.71 8.87
CA CYS A 178 -51.49 32.31 10.12
C CYS A 178 -51.18 30.81 10.14
N ASN A 179 -52.09 29.97 9.64
CA ASN A 179 -51.87 28.53 9.53
C ASN A 179 -50.75 28.20 8.53
N GLN A 180 -50.72 28.87 7.38
CA GLN A 180 -49.63 28.71 6.39
C GLN A 180 -48.27 29.16 6.95
N LEU A 181 -48.21 30.28 7.68
CA LEU A 181 -46.99 30.72 8.34
C LEU A 181 -46.49 29.70 9.36
N ARG A 182 -47.41 29.10 10.13
CA ARG A 182 -47.07 28.06 11.10
C ARG A 182 -46.49 26.81 10.43
N THR A 183 -47.11 26.34 9.33
CA THR A 183 -46.61 25.16 8.61
C THR A 183 -45.24 25.43 7.98
N LEU A 184 -45.05 26.59 7.34
CA LEU A 184 -43.76 27.00 6.78
C LEU A 184 -42.66 27.13 7.84
N THR A 185 -43.00 27.65 9.02
CA THR A 185 -42.04 27.76 10.15
C THR A 185 -41.61 26.38 10.64
N HIS A 186 -42.54 25.43 10.76
CA HIS A 186 -42.21 24.05 11.13
C HIS A 186 -41.33 23.38 10.06
N GLN A 187 -41.64 23.57 8.78
CA GLN A 187 -40.82 23.04 7.68
C GLN A 187 -39.41 23.63 7.69
N ARG A 188 -39.28 24.94 7.90
CA ARG A 188 -37.98 25.63 8.01
C ARG A 188 -37.13 25.03 9.12
N ASN A 189 -37.69 24.88 10.32
CA ASN A 189 -36.97 24.32 11.46
C ASN A 189 -36.58 22.85 11.24
N ALA A 190 -37.43 22.07 10.55
CA ALA A 190 -37.09 20.69 10.18
C ALA A 190 -35.94 20.63 9.17
N LEU A 191 -35.93 21.51 8.17
CA LEU A 191 -34.83 21.62 7.20
C LEU A 191 -33.53 22.08 7.87
N GLU A 192 -33.59 23.07 8.76
CA GLU A 192 -32.42 23.56 9.49
C GLU A 192 -31.73 22.45 10.32
N LYS A 193 -32.53 21.61 11.00
CA LYS A 193 -32.01 20.44 11.71
C LYS A 193 -31.33 19.44 10.77
N LYS A 194 -31.91 19.18 9.59
CA LYS A 194 -31.31 18.30 8.58
C LYS A 194 -29.99 18.88 8.06
N THR A 195 -29.93 20.18 7.77
CA THR A 195 -28.71 20.86 7.31
C THR A 195 -27.59 20.79 8.35
N LEU A 196 -27.92 20.97 9.64
CA LEU A 196 -26.97 20.78 10.74
C LEU A 196 -26.44 19.34 10.82
N HIS A 197 -27.29 18.35 10.55
CA HIS A 197 -26.89 16.95 10.54
C HIS A 197 -25.94 16.64 9.36
N VAL A 198 -26.24 17.13 8.15
CA VAL A 198 -25.38 16.97 6.98
C VAL A 198 -23.99 17.57 7.23
N LYS A 199 -23.91 18.78 7.79
CA LYS A 199 -22.62 19.41 8.16
C LYS A 199 -21.78 18.57 9.12
N LYS A 200 -22.42 17.85 10.05
CA LYS A 200 -21.71 16.92 10.96
C LYS A 200 -21.16 15.71 10.21
N ILE A 201 -21.94 15.16 9.28
CA ILE A 201 -21.50 14.04 8.43
C ILE A 201 -20.32 14.47 7.55
N ASP A 202 -20.38 15.64 6.92
CA ASP A 202 -19.27 16.17 6.10
C ASP A 202 -17.97 16.29 6.90
N ALA A 203 -18.06 16.80 8.14
CA ALA A 203 -16.91 16.87 9.03
C ALA A 203 -16.34 15.48 9.35
N GLN A 204 -17.19 14.47 9.59
CA GLN A 204 -16.77 13.09 9.81
C GLN A 204 -16.13 12.46 8.57
N ILE A 205 -16.68 12.72 7.38
CA ILE A 205 -16.10 12.26 6.11
C ILE A 205 -14.70 12.83 5.93
N HIS A 206 -14.49 14.12 6.21
CA HIS A 206 -13.17 14.72 6.13
C HIS A 206 -12.16 14.10 7.11
N ILE A 207 -12.58 13.78 8.34
CA ILE A 207 -11.71 13.08 9.30
C ILE A 207 -11.33 11.69 8.76
N LEU A 208 -12.32 10.92 8.30
CA LEU A 208 -12.09 9.58 7.75
C LEU A 208 -11.21 9.59 6.49
N GLN A 209 -11.37 10.60 5.62
CA GLN A 209 -10.50 10.78 4.44
C GLN A 209 -9.04 11.02 4.85
N ASN A 210 -8.80 11.85 5.87
CA ASN A 210 -7.45 12.10 6.37
C ASN A 210 -6.84 10.85 7.04
N GLU A 211 -7.64 10.07 7.76
CA GLU A 211 -7.19 8.78 8.32
C GLU A 211 -6.86 7.76 7.23
N LEU A 212 -7.69 7.67 6.19
CA LEU A 212 -7.47 6.80 5.05
C LEU A 212 -6.16 7.15 4.33
N LEU A 213 -5.91 8.44 4.07
CA LEU A 213 -4.64 8.90 3.49
C LEU A 213 -3.42 8.51 4.33
N LYS A 214 -3.50 8.62 5.66
CA LYS A 214 -2.41 8.19 6.56
C LYS A 214 -2.17 6.68 6.49
N ILE A 215 -3.24 5.89 6.40
CA ILE A 215 -3.15 4.43 6.28
C ILE A 215 -2.58 4.03 4.92
N GLU A 216 -2.96 4.71 3.83
CA GLU A 216 -2.39 4.45 2.51
C GLU A 216 -0.89 4.80 2.47
N GLN A 217 -0.48 5.91 3.08
CA GLN A 217 0.93 6.27 3.23
C GLN A 217 1.71 5.23 4.04
N SER A 218 1.19 4.78 5.18
CA SER A 218 1.88 3.74 5.97
C SER A 218 1.93 2.39 5.24
N PHE A 219 0.88 2.04 4.50
CA PHE A 219 0.85 0.85 3.67
C PHE A 219 1.90 0.88 2.56
N THR A 220 2.02 2.00 1.84
CA THR A 220 3.05 2.15 0.79
C THR A 220 4.46 2.07 1.35
N ILE A 221 4.73 2.67 2.52
CA ILE A 221 6.02 2.53 3.21
C ILE A 221 6.28 1.06 3.55
N ALA A 222 5.34 0.37 4.21
CA ALA A 222 5.49 -1.04 4.56
C ALA A 222 5.68 -1.95 3.32
N GLN A 223 5.02 -1.63 2.21
CA GLN A 223 5.18 -2.34 0.93
C GLN A 223 6.62 -2.19 0.39
N THR A 224 7.15 -0.96 0.38
CA THR A 224 8.52 -0.71 -0.09
C THR A 224 9.57 -1.37 0.81
N GLU A 225 9.41 -1.33 2.12
CA GLU A 225 10.28 -2.06 3.07
C GLU A 225 10.25 -3.56 2.83
N LYS A 226 9.06 -4.14 2.63
CA LYS A 226 8.90 -5.57 2.29
C LYS A 226 9.64 -5.92 1.01
N GLU A 227 9.54 -5.11 -0.03
CA GLU A 227 10.23 -5.34 -1.31
C GLU A 227 11.75 -5.30 -1.15
N GLN A 228 12.27 -4.32 -0.41
CA GLN A 228 13.70 -4.24 -0.07
C GLN A 228 14.19 -5.47 0.71
N LEU A 229 13.42 -5.92 1.72
CA LEU A 229 13.75 -7.12 2.49
C LEU A 229 13.74 -8.39 1.62
N LEU A 230 12.80 -8.50 0.68
CA LEU A 230 12.77 -9.61 -0.27
C LEU A 230 13.97 -9.61 -1.21
N GLN A 231 14.36 -8.43 -1.72
CA GLN A 231 15.55 -8.28 -2.56
C GLN A 231 16.82 -8.66 -1.78
N ASN A 232 16.96 -8.17 -0.56
CA ASN A 232 18.10 -8.48 0.32
C ASN A 232 18.16 -9.97 0.64
N LYS A 233 17.01 -10.58 0.98
CA LYS A 233 16.91 -12.03 1.18
C LYS A 233 17.34 -12.80 -0.07
N GLY A 234 16.90 -12.37 -1.25
CA GLY A 234 17.33 -12.93 -2.54
C GLY A 234 18.84 -12.89 -2.71
N SER A 235 19.44 -11.70 -2.55
CA SER A 235 20.88 -11.48 -2.64
C SER A 235 21.66 -12.38 -1.67
N ILE A 236 21.31 -12.37 -0.38
CA ILE A 236 21.95 -13.20 0.65
C ILE A 236 21.82 -14.68 0.32
N THR A 237 20.65 -15.12 -0.16
CA THR A 237 20.44 -16.53 -0.56
C THR A 237 21.36 -16.94 -1.70
N THR A 238 21.56 -16.06 -2.70
CA THR A 238 22.50 -16.34 -3.80
C THR A 238 23.95 -16.39 -3.34
N GLN A 239 24.35 -15.48 -2.45
CA GLN A 239 25.69 -15.47 -1.86
C GLN A 239 25.95 -16.73 -1.03
N TYR A 240 24.96 -17.15 -0.23
CA TYR A 240 25.03 -18.38 0.56
C TYR A 240 25.25 -19.62 -0.34
N LYS A 241 24.49 -19.75 -1.43
CA LYS A 241 24.68 -20.84 -2.40
C LYS A 241 26.08 -20.83 -3.02
N LYS A 242 26.62 -19.65 -3.33
CA LYS A 242 28.00 -19.51 -3.84
C LYS A 242 29.02 -20.00 -2.79
N ILE A 243 28.84 -19.63 -1.52
CA ILE A 243 29.71 -20.08 -0.42
C ILE A 243 29.65 -21.60 -0.26
N GLU A 244 28.49 -22.24 -0.35
CA GLU A 244 28.38 -23.70 -0.32
C GLU A 244 29.16 -24.37 -1.46
N ILE A 245 29.03 -23.85 -2.69
CA ILE A 245 29.80 -24.35 -3.84
C ILE A 245 31.30 -24.21 -3.59
N TYR A 246 31.76 -23.05 -3.09
CA TYR A 246 33.18 -22.84 -2.80
C TYR A 246 33.68 -23.72 -1.65
N LYS A 247 32.85 -24.00 -0.64
CA LYS A 247 33.20 -24.91 0.45
C LYS A 247 33.45 -26.33 -0.06
N GLU A 248 32.59 -26.82 -0.96
CA GLU A 248 32.78 -28.14 -1.58
C GLU A 248 34.01 -28.16 -2.51
N LYS A 249 34.23 -27.11 -3.30
CA LYS A 249 35.45 -26.98 -4.12
C LYS A 249 36.72 -26.98 -3.26
N HIS A 250 36.73 -26.19 -2.19
CA HIS A 250 37.85 -26.12 -1.25
C HIS A 250 38.14 -27.49 -0.62
N LYS A 251 37.10 -28.24 -0.23
CA LYS A 251 37.24 -29.60 0.31
C LYS A 251 37.87 -30.56 -0.72
N LYS A 252 37.50 -30.47 -1.99
CA LYS A 252 38.09 -31.29 -3.07
C LYS A 252 39.56 -30.94 -3.29
N ILE A 253 39.86 -29.65 -3.48
CA ILE A 253 41.24 -29.17 -3.68
C ILE A 253 42.13 -29.55 -2.50
N ARG A 254 41.64 -29.43 -1.26
CA ARG A 254 42.43 -29.83 -0.07
C ARG A 254 42.75 -31.33 -0.07
N LYS A 255 41.84 -32.18 -0.53
CA LYS A 255 42.11 -33.62 -0.69
C LYS A 255 43.14 -33.89 -1.78
N GLU A 256 43.04 -33.19 -2.92
CA GLU A 256 44.00 -33.31 -4.02
C GLU A 256 45.41 -32.88 -3.58
N ILE A 257 45.53 -31.76 -2.84
CA ILE A 257 46.80 -31.32 -2.25
C ILE A 257 47.36 -32.38 -1.31
N GLN A 258 46.53 -32.95 -0.42
CA GLN A 258 46.98 -33.98 0.50
C GLN A 258 47.50 -35.23 -0.23
N GLN A 259 46.80 -35.66 -1.28
CA GLN A 259 47.23 -36.79 -2.12
C GLN A 259 48.56 -36.48 -2.81
N LYS A 260 48.67 -35.31 -3.45
CA LYS A 260 49.90 -34.90 -4.15
C LYS A 260 51.10 -34.75 -3.22
N ASN A 261 50.88 -34.27 -1.99
CA ASN A 261 51.94 -34.22 -0.99
C ASN A 261 52.39 -35.62 -0.56
N SER A 262 51.46 -36.58 -0.40
CA SER A 262 51.82 -37.99 -0.12
C SER A 262 52.66 -38.59 -1.25
N GLU A 263 52.19 -38.44 -2.49
CA GLU A 263 52.93 -38.88 -3.68
C GLU A 263 54.32 -38.23 -3.74
N GLN A 264 54.41 -36.93 -3.48
CA GLN A 264 55.69 -36.22 -3.44
C GLN A 264 56.62 -36.77 -2.35
N THR A 265 56.11 -37.06 -1.15
CA THR A 265 56.93 -37.65 -0.07
C THR A 265 57.44 -39.03 -0.44
N GLU A 266 56.60 -39.89 -1.01
CA GLU A 266 56.99 -41.23 -1.45
C GLU A 266 58.06 -41.15 -2.55
N LEU A 267 57.87 -40.30 -3.55
CA LEU A 267 58.84 -40.08 -4.62
C LEU A 267 60.16 -39.51 -4.11
N ASN A 268 60.11 -38.58 -3.16
CA ASN A 268 61.32 -38.03 -2.53
C ASN A 268 62.08 -39.09 -1.74
N THR A 269 61.37 -39.97 -1.02
CA THR A 269 61.99 -41.10 -0.32
C THR A 269 62.68 -42.02 -1.33
N ILE A 270 62.00 -42.42 -2.41
CA ILE A 270 62.60 -43.24 -3.46
C ILE A 270 63.83 -42.55 -4.07
N ALA A 271 63.71 -41.26 -4.42
CA ALA A 271 64.81 -40.51 -5.01
C ALA A 271 66.03 -40.42 -4.07
N HIS A 272 65.81 -40.23 -2.77
CA HIS A 272 66.89 -40.21 -1.77
C HIS A 272 67.50 -41.61 -1.59
N THR A 273 66.69 -42.66 -1.50
CA THR A 273 67.16 -44.05 -1.41
C THR A 273 67.92 -44.50 -2.67
N MET A 274 67.59 -43.96 -3.84
CA MET A 274 68.31 -44.20 -5.10
C MET A 274 69.50 -43.25 -5.33
N SER A 275 69.75 -42.33 -4.39
CA SER A 275 70.89 -41.41 -4.50
C SER A 275 72.22 -42.14 -4.21
N LYS A 276 73.34 -41.44 -4.44
CA LYS A 276 74.69 -41.97 -4.21
C LYS A 276 74.86 -42.43 -2.75
N ASP A 277 74.32 -41.65 -1.82
CA ASP A 277 74.39 -41.88 -0.38
C ASP A 277 73.33 -42.89 0.12
N GLY A 278 72.55 -43.48 -0.80
CA GLY A 278 71.45 -44.39 -0.49
C GLY A 278 71.82 -45.87 -0.63
N ILE A 279 71.00 -46.63 -1.37
CA ILE A 279 71.23 -48.07 -1.61
C ILE A 279 72.57 -48.32 -2.30
N GLN A 280 73.08 -47.38 -3.10
CA GLN A 280 74.39 -47.53 -3.74
C GLN A 280 75.53 -47.60 -2.70
N ALA A 281 75.58 -46.65 -1.76
CA ALA A 281 76.53 -46.67 -0.65
C ALA A 281 76.38 -47.95 0.19
N LEU A 282 75.13 -48.33 0.54
CA LEU A 282 74.86 -49.55 1.33
C LEU A 282 75.33 -50.83 0.62
N LEU A 283 75.11 -50.93 -0.70
CA LEU A 283 75.57 -52.07 -1.50
C LEU A 283 77.10 -52.14 -1.51
N ILE A 284 77.77 -51.00 -1.74
CA ILE A 284 79.24 -50.95 -1.75
C ILE A 284 79.80 -51.35 -0.36
N GLU A 285 79.25 -50.78 0.72
CA GLU A 285 79.66 -51.10 2.09
C GLU A 285 79.48 -52.59 2.40
N SER A 286 78.38 -53.21 1.93
CA SER A 286 78.14 -54.64 2.16
C SER A 286 79.09 -55.57 1.40
N VAL A 287 79.60 -55.15 0.24
CA VAL A 287 80.43 -56.00 -0.64
C VAL A 287 81.92 -55.88 -0.30
N ILE A 288 82.38 -54.78 0.29
CA ILE A 288 83.80 -54.57 0.65
C ILE A 288 84.37 -55.74 1.49
N PRO A 289 83.73 -56.20 2.58
CA PRO A 289 84.27 -57.31 3.37
C PRO A 289 84.41 -58.61 2.58
N GLU A 290 83.50 -58.85 1.62
CA GLU A 290 83.57 -60.03 0.75
C GLU A 290 84.74 -59.93 -0.23
N ILE A 291 84.98 -58.73 -0.80
CA ILE A 291 86.16 -58.47 -1.66
C ILE A 291 87.44 -58.68 -0.86
N GLU A 292 87.53 -58.11 0.34
CA GLU A 292 88.71 -58.25 1.21
C GLU A 292 88.97 -59.71 1.54
N SER A 293 87.93 -60.46 1.94
CA SER A 293 88.05 -61.87 2.32
C SER A 293 88.61 -62.71 1.16
N GLU A 294 88.03 -62.57 -0.03
CA GLU A 294 88.44 -63.35 -1.20
C GLU A 294 89.83 -62.91 -1.72
N ALA A 295 90.13 -61.61 -1.72
CA ALA A 295 91.44 -61.10 -2.08
C ALA A 295 92.52 -61.60 -1.11
N ASN A 296 92.23 -61.59 0.19
CA ASN A 296 93.14 -62.07 1.24
C ASN A 296 93.32 -63.59 1.20
N GLU A 297 92.29 -64.35 0.86
CA GLU A 297 92.44 -65.78 0.64
C GLU A 297 93.41 -66.08 -0.50
N LEU A 298 93.31 -65.36 -1.62
CA LEU A 298 94.25 -65.54 -2.74
C LEU A 298 95.66 -65.05 -2.41
N LEU A 299 95.78 -63.89 -1.75
CA LEU A 299 97.08 -63.35 -1.34
C LEU A 299 97.79 -64.25 -0.34
N SER A 300 97.06 -64.85 0.60
CA SER A 300 97.61 -65.80 1.57
C SER A 300 98.40 -66.92 0.91
N ARG A 301 97.91 -67.42 -0.24
CA ARG A 301 98.52 -68.48 -1.03
C ARG A 301 99.69 -67.98 -1.88
N LEU A 302 99.64 -66.73 -2.35
CA LEU A 302 100.67 -66.12 -3.21
C LEU A 302 101.86 -65.56 -2.43
N THR A 303 101.68 -65.22 -1.15
CA THR A 303 102.70 -64.56 -0.32
C THR A 303 102.99 -65.29 0.99
N ASN A 304 102.55 -66.54 1.13
CA ASN A 304 102.73 -67.35 2.34
C ASN A 304 102.24 -66.63 3.62
N ASN A 305 101.04 -66.04 3.57
CA ASN A 305 100.43 -65.25 4.65
C ASN A 305 101.16 -63.96 5.06
N GLN A 306 102.08 -63.45 4.24
CA GLN A 306 102.83 -62.23 4.59
C GLN A 306 102.05 -60.95 4.32
N THR A 307 101.13 -60.96 3.35
CA THR A 307 100.41 -59.76 2.90
C THR A 307 98.90 -59.89 3.05
N GLN A 308 98.24 -58.84 3.55
CA GLN A 308 96.79 -58.72 3.60
C GLN A 308 96.35 -57.34 3.07
N VAL A 309 95.23 -57.29 2.37
CA VAL A 309 94.57 -56.09 1.85
C VAL A 309 93.40 -55.71 2.76
N MET A 310 93.26 -54.41 2.96
CA MET A 310 92.16 -53.75 3.66
C MET A 310 91.69 -52.55 2.82
N ILE A 311 90.39 -52.34 2.71
CA ILE A 311 89.76 -51.27 1.95
C ILE A 311 89.05 -50.37 2.96
N GLU A 312 89.50 -49.13 3.07
CA GLU A 312 88.87 -48.13 3.93
C GLU A 312 87.76 -47.41 3.16
N SER A 313 86.51 -47.56 3.62
CA SER A 313 85.31 -47.00 2.99
C SER A 313 85.02 -45.54 3.39
N LEU A 314 85.60 -45.07 4.49
CA LEU A 314 85.37 -43.74 5.06
C LEU A 314 86.67 -43.06 5.43
N LYS A 315 86.83 -41.80 5.03
CA LYS A 315 88.01 -40.98 5.35
C LYS A 315 87.61 -39.67 5.99
N ASP A 316 88.26 -39.33 7.09
CA ASP A 316 88.04 -38.05 7.76
C ASP A 316 88.59 -36.87 6.95
N LEU A 317 87.75 -35.85 6.74
CA LEU A 317 88.14 -34.58 6.15
C LEU A 317 88.76 -33.67 7.22
N LYS A 318 89.83 -32.96 6.85
CA LYS A 318 90.53 -32.00 7.72
C LYS A 318 89.65 -30.86 8.26
N ASN A 319 88.49 -30.63 7.63
CA ASN A 319 87.55 -29.56 7.98
C ASN A 319 86.36 -30.04 8.84
N GLY A 320 86.38 -31.30 9.30
CA GLY A 320 85.27 -31.94 9.99
C GLY A 320 84.28 -32.59 9.03
N GLY A 321 83.94 -33.85 9.28
CA GLY A 321 83.09 -34.69 8.43
C GLY A 321 83.87 -35.85 7.81
N THR A 322 83.16 -36.92 7.44
CA THR A 322 83.71 -38.09 6.73
C THR A 322 83.37 -37.99 5.24
N ARG A 323 84.24 -38.51 4.38
CA ARG A 323 84.01 -38.67 2.95
C ARG A 323 84.12 -40.15 2.59
N GLU A 324 83.16 -40.63 1.81
CA GLU A 324 83.22 -41.97 1.21
C GLU A 324 84.43 -42.06 0.26
N THR A 325 85.26 -43.08 0.48
CA THR A 325 86.41 -43.42 -0.37
C THR A 325 86.53 -44.93 -0.50
N LEU A 326 87.45 -45.40 -1.34
CA LEU A 326 87.80 -46.82 -1.44
C LEU A 326 89.33 -46.92 -1.42
N ASP A 327 89.93 -46.39 -0.34
CA ASP A 327 91.37 -46.32 -0.18
C ASP A 327 91.89 -47.73 0.18
N ILE A 328 92.88 -48.23 -0.56
CA ILE A 328 93.41 -49.57 -0.38
C ILE A 328 94.69 -49.52 0.45
N PHE A 329 94.69 -50.24 1.57
CA PHE A 329 95.83 -50.43 2.45
C PHE A 329 96.29 -51.88 2.43
N ILE A 330 97.59 -52.09 2.56
CA ILE A 330 98.18 -53.41 2.62
C ILE A 330 98.98 -53.52 3.92
N SER A 331 98.69 -54.58 4.68
CA SER A 331 99.46 -55.01 5.83
C SER A 331 100.50 -56.02 5.38
N ASP A 332 101.76 -55.78 5.73
CA ASP A 332 102.91 -56.66 5.50
C ASP A 332 103.79 -56.70 6.76
N SER A 333 104.89 -57.44 6.74
CA SER A 333 105.93 -57.53 7.78
C SER A 333 106.43 -56.19 8.32
N LEU A 334 106.35 -55.11 7.52
CA LEU A 334 106.75 -53.75 7.90
C LEU A 334 105.59 -52.88 8.45
N GLY A 335 104.37 -53.42 8.49
CA GLY A 335 103.16 -52.74 8.95
C GLY A 335 102.19 -52.34 7.83
N LEU A 336 101.16 -51.58 8.20
CA LEU A 336 100.09 -51.12 7.31
C LEU A 336 100.56 -49.90 6.50
N ARG A 337 100.52 -50.00 5.17
CA ARG A 337 100.95 -48.94 4.26
C ARG A 337 99.98 -48.79 3.08
N PRO A 338 99.83 -47.59 2.51
CA PRO A 338 99.01 -47.37 1.33
C PRO A 338 99.56 -48.11 0.11
N TYR A 339 98.66 -48.54 -0.79
CA TYR A 339 98.97 -49.34 -1.98
C TYR A 339 100.10 -48.77 -2.86
N GLU A 340 100.18 -47.45 -2.96
CA GLU A 340 101.13 -46.76 -3.85
C GLU A 340 102.61 -46.95 -3.46
N LEU A 341 102.89 -47.48 -2.26
CA LEU A 341 104.26 -47.66 -1.75
C LEU A 341 104.88 -49.04 -2.05
N PHE A 342 104.15 -49.92 -2.73
CA PHE A 342 104.61 -51.29 -3.01
C PHE A 342 105.35 -51.40 -4.36
N SER A 343 106.27 -52.35 -4.46
CA SER A 343 107.09 -52.56 -5.66
C SER A 343 106.29 -53.25 -6.78
N GLY A 344 106.75 -53.12 -8.03
CA GLY A 344 106.03 -53.64 -9.21
C GLY A 344 105.70 -55.14 -9.18
N GLY A 345 106.49 -55.95 -8.47
CA GLY A 345 106.22 -57.39 -8.30
C GLY A 345 105.22 -57.70 -7.18
N GLU A 346 105.14 -56.85 -6.17
CA GLU A 346 104.17 -56.95 -5.06
C GLU A 346 102.81 -56.45 -5.51
N THR A 347 102.76 -55.29 -6.17
CA THR A 347 101.53 -54.72 -6.73
C THR A 347 100.88 -55.68 -7.73
N PHE A 348 101.66 -56.41 -8.54
CA PHE A 348 101.12 -57.43 -9.44
C PHE A 348 100.30 -58.51 -8.70
N ARG A 349 100.79 -59.00 -7.55
CA ARG A 349 100.09 -60.03 -6.76
C ARG A 349 98.83 -59.46 -6.10
N ILE A 350 98.91 -58.23 -5.60
CA ILE A 350 97.79 -57.49 -4.98
C ILE A 350 96.69 -57.22 -6.02
N ASP A 351 97.05 -56.67 -7.18
CA ASP A 351 96.13 -56.41 -8.29
C ASP A 351 95.48 -57.68 -8.81
N PHE A 352 96.26 -58.76 -8.93
CA PHE A 352 95.74 -60.05 -9.37
C PHE A 352 94.69 -60.59 -8.38
N ALA A 353 95.00 -60.59 -7.08
CA ALA A 353 94.07 -61.05 -6.07
C ALA A 353 92.80 -60.19 -5.98
N LEU A 354 92.94 -58.85 -6.00
CA LEU A 354 91.81 -57.93 -6.02
C LEU A 354 90.93 -58.11 -7.27
N ARG A 355 91.54 -58.25 -8.45
CA ARG A 355 90.79 -58.43 -9.69
C ARG A 355 90.01 -59.74 -9.70
N ILE A 356 90.59 -60.83 -9.20
CA ILE A 356 89.88 -62.11 -9.08
C ILE A 356 88.78 -62.02 -8.02
N ALA A 357 89.04 -61.38 -6.89
CA ALA A 357 88.05 -61.16 -5.84
C ALA A 357 86.83 -60.39 -6.34
N ILE A 358 87.06 -59.26 -7.04
CA ILE A 358 86.00 -58.47 -7.67
C ILE A 358 85.28 -59.29 -8.76
N SER A 359 86.01 -60.04 -9.58
CA SER A 359 85.43 -60.87 -10.65
C SER A 359 84.60 -62.06 -10.14
N LYS A 360 84.72 -62.44 -8.86
CA LYS A 360 83.90 -63.48 -8.24
C LYS A 360 82.59 -62.93 -7.68
N LEU A 361 82.55 -61.63 -7.39
CA LEU A 361 81.41 -60.93 -6.79
C LEU A 361 80.50 -60.24 -7.82
N VAL A 362 81.04 -59.95 -9.01
CA VAL A 362 80.33 -59.47 -10.20
C VAL A 362 79.99 -60.64 -11.11
#